data_AF-A0AAW5FTR2-F1
#
_entry.id   AF-A0AAW5FTR2-F1
#
_cell.length_a   1.000
_cell.length_b   1.000
_cell.length_c   1.000
_cell.angle_alpha   90.00
_cell.angle_beta   90.00
_cell.angle_gamma   90.00
#
_symmetry.space_group_name_H-M   'P 1'
#
loop_
_entity.id
_entity.type
_entity.pdbx_description
1 polymer ?
#
loop_
_entity_poly.entity_id
_entity_poly.type
_entity_poly.pdbx_seq_one_letter_code
_entity_poly.pdbx_strand_id
1 'polypeptide(L)'
;MRITAKCLATTSLVLVTTAFASWSWAAELDATSAIDTVTVYPDGATVTRVIAVDLPSGDSTLIAKDFPLGLDTSSIRVEGEGGAKLTIGTIDARTPRAAPVNLPELDKRIEALNDQRADLQGAIDSAIARRKFAEHFAEASPAGIGDKGEARPIAEWRTAFAAVGDEIASADTAVRDATRKMREIDRQIAQLEVERKAKPPSKLEVRMDIAAPAATKATLRVTYNVRNARWLPLYDARLDTGAKDRKPQLELVRRAEVTQATGEDWSNVALGVSTVRIGRGGSAPELNSLVAQYPQVPKPRALGSVSDSAMPAAAPMQQRKMETSAAKAADDIRERAEEQQAVAEIGDFQATYKIPGRVSLGAAEGAKSLRIASMTVPADLMVRAAPVMDPTAFLEASFKQTDDTSLLPGKVAIYRDGTFVGRGKLSASAKDDIVRLGFGADDKVRIERAVLKRNEGSAGLLVTTSKTDERSFKTTIRNGHDFPIKVAIEDQLPVSENEDILVEMLPATTPPTASNIRDRRGVLEWSFDAKPGEVKDINFVWRIRWPKDKSMVIVPAG
;
A
#
# COMPACT_ATOMS: atom_id res chain seq x y z
N MET A 1 -109.34 -17.33 -26.31
CA MET A 1 -108.42 -18.41 -26.73
C MET A 1 -107.28 -17.78 -27.52
N ARG A 2 -106.03 -18.15 -27.21
CA ARG A 2 -104.73 -17.65 -27.71
C ARG A 2 -104.13 -16.41 -27.02
N ILE A 3 -103.25 -16.75 -26.08
CA ILE A 3 -102.19 -15.94 -25.48
C ILE A 3 -101.12 -15.64 -26.55
N THR A 4 -100.65 -14.40 -26.64
CA THR A 4 -99.34 -14.07 -27.21
C THR A 4 -98.66 -13.03 -26.32
N ALA A 5 -97.54 -13.42 -25.74
CA ALA A 5 -96.64 -12.59 -24.97
C ALA A 5 -95.79 -11.72 -25.91
N LYS A 6 -95.52 -10.48 -25.51
CA LYS A 6 -94.39 -9.70 -26.04
C LYS A 6 -93.59 -9.10 -24.89
N CYS A 7 -92.34 -9.54 -24.89
CA CYS A 7 -91.19 -9.12 -24.10
C CYS A 7 -90.84 -7.65 -24.39
N LEU A 8 -90.43 -6.89 -23.38
CA LEU A 8 -89.58 -5.71 -23.55
C LEU A 8 -88.52 -5.73 -22.46
N ALA A 9 -87.29 -5.95 -22.91
CA ALA A 9 -86.09 -6.15 -22.12
C ALA A 9 -85.49 -4.81 -21.69
N THR A 10 -85.19 -4.69 -20.39
CA THR A 10 -84.38 -3.63 -19.80
C THR A 10 -82.90 -3.97 -19.95
N THR A 11 -82.16 -3.14 -20.66
CA THR A 11 -80.72 -3.27 -20.88
C THR A 11 -79.96 -2.64 -19.71
N SER A 12 -79.38 -3.45 -18.82
CA SER A 12 -78.40 -3.00 -17.82
C SER A 12 -76.99 -3.06 -18.41
N LEU A 13 -76.33 -1.90 -18.50
CA LEU A 13 -74.94 -1.74 -18.89
C LEU A 13 -74.04 -2.06 -17.67
N VAL A 14 -73.41 -3.23 -17.66
CA VAL A 14 -72.38 -3.60 -16.68
C VAL A 14 -71.02 -3.15 -17.22
N LEU A 15 -70.45 -2.11 -16.61
CA LEU A 15 -69.08 -1.65 -16.87
C LEU A 15 -68.11 -2.58 -16.13
N VAL A 16 -67.53 -3.55 -16.84
CA VAL A 16 -66.46 -4.40 -16.31
C VAL A 16 -65.17 -3.59 -16.32
N THR A 17 -64.76 -3.07 -15.16
CA THR A 17 -63.41 -2.55 -14.95
C THR A 17 -62.43 -3.72 -14.86
N THR A 18 -61.73 -3.99 -15.95
CA THR A 18 -60.57 -4.90 -15.97
C THR A 18 -59.43 -4.25 -15.17
N ALA A 19 -59.27 -4.67 -13.91
CA ALA A 19 -58.06 -4.40 -13.15
C ALA A 19 -56.90 -5.19 -13.78
N PHE A 20 -56.12 -4.54 -14.63
CA PHE A 20 -54.80 -5.04 -14.99
C PHE A 20 -53.94 -4.99 -13.74
N ALA A 21 -53.76 -6.13 -13.07
CA ALA A 21 -52.71 -6.31 -12.08
C ALA A 21 -51.37 -6.18 -12.82
N SER A 22 -50.82 -4.97 -12.84
CA SER A 22 -49.44 -4.76 -13.26
C SER A 22 -48.58 -5.44 -12.21
N TRP A 23 -47.83 -6.48 -12.58
CA TRP A 23 -46.75 -6.95 -11.72
C TRP A 23 -45.80 -5.76 -11.52
N SER A 24 -45.83 -5.13 -10.35
CA SER A 24 -44.87 -4.09 -9.97
C SER A 24 -43.53 -4.75 -9.69
N TRP A 25 -42.79 -5.04 -10.75
CA TRP A 25 -41.36 -5.30 -10.60
C TRP A 25 -40.75 -3.98 -10.13
N ALA A 26 -40.01 -4.01 -9.02
CA ALA A 26 -39.23 -2.87 -8.59
C ALA A 26 -38.35 -2.42 -9.77
N ALA A 27 -38.33 -1.12 -10.07
CA ALA A 27 -37.54 -0.62 -11.18
C ALA A 27 -36.05 -0.86 -10.89
N GLU A 28 -35.36 -1.63 -11.74
CA GLU A 28 -33.90 -1.72 -11.68
C GLU A 28 -33.31 -0.46 -12.30
N LEU A 29 -32.56 0.30 -11.51
CA LEU A 29 -31.95 1.55 -11.94
C LEU A 29 -30.43 1.42 -11.80
N ASP A 30 -29.73 1.49 -12.93
CA ASP A 30 -28.27 1.61 -12.94
C ASP A 30 -27.87 2.98 -12.37
N ALA A 31 -26.95 2.97 -11.40
CA ALA A 31 -26.52 4.15 -10.69
C ALA A 31 -25.00 4.34 -10.82
N THR A 32 -24.58 5.54 -11.25
CA THR A 32 -23.18 5.94 -11.24
C THR A 32 -22.79 6.43 -9.85
N SER A 33 -21.62 6.03 -9.36
CA SER A 33 -21.10 6.43 -8.07
C SER A 33 -19.70 7.04 -8.21
N ALA A 34 -19.38 8.02 -7.38
CA ALA A 34 -18.05 8.63 -7.31
C ALA A 34 -17.52 8.60 -5.88
N ILE A 35 -16.24 8.29 -5.71
CA ILE A 35 -15.59 8.36 -4.39
C ILE A 35 -15.48 9.83 -3.99
N ASP A 36 -16.03 10.18 -2.84
CA ASP A 36 -15.96 11.56 -2.33
C ASP A 36 -14.99 11.67 -1.15
N THR A 37 -15.09 10.78 -0.17
CA THR A 37 -14.35 10.86 1.09
C THR A 37 -13.65 9.54 1.39
N VAL A 38 -12.40 9.61 1.84
CA VAL A 38 -11.60 8.44 2.24
C VAL A 38 -10.92 8.73 3.59
N THR A 39 -11.10 7.83 4.55
CA THR A 39 -10.35 7.83 5.81
C THR A 39 -9.44 6.61 5.85
N VAL A 40 -8.13 6.83 5.92
CA VAL A 40 -7.12 5.76 5.96
C VAL A 40 -6.70 5.46 7.39
N TYR A 41 -6.66 4.18 7.73
CA TYR A 41 -6.23 3.63 9.02
C TYR A 41 -4.88 2.92 8.88
N PRO A 42 -4.19 2.51 9.96
CA PRO A 42 -2.95 1.75 9.86
C PRO A 42 -3.12 0.36 9.22
N ASP A 43 -4.35 -0.14 9.09
CA ASP A 43 -4.70 -1.49 8.64
C ASP A 43 -5.86 -1.57 7.62
N GLY A 44 -6.33 -0.44 7.11
CA GLY A 44 -7.36 -0.40 6.07
C GLY A 44 -7.77 1.02 5.71
N ALA A 45 -8.87 1.16 4.97
CA ALA A 45 -9.53 2.45 4.75
C ALA A 45 -11.04 2.30 4.77
N THR A 46 -11.72 3.37 5.17
CA THR A 46 -13.16 3.55 4.95
C THR A 46 -13.34 4.52 3.79
N VAL A 47 -14.11 4.10 2.80
CA VAL A 47 -14.39 4.84 1.57
C VAL A 47 -15.87 5.19 1.56
N THR A 48 -16.18 6.45 1.25
CA THR A 48 -17.56 6.90 1.04
C THR A 48 -17.73 7.35 -0.39
N ARG A 49 -18.66 6.70 -1.09
CA ARG A 49 -19.10 7.06 -2.44
C ARG A 49 -20.41 7.84 -2.38
N VAL A 50 -20.56 8.79 -3.28
CA VAL A 50 -21.80 9.56 -3.47
C VAL A 50 -22.47 9.10 -4.76
N ILE A 51 -23.78 8.90 -4.71
CA ILE A 51 -24.65 8.55 -5.83
C ILE A 51 -25.75 9.60 -5.90
N ALA A 52 -25.84 10.31 -7.03
CA ALA A 52 -26.96 11.19 -7.35
C ALA A 52 -27.90 10.44 -8.31
N VAL A 53 -29.18 10.33 -7.95
CA VAL A 53 -30.15 9.55 -8.73
C VAL A 53 -31.54 10.18 -8.67
N ASP A 54 -32.27 10.09 -9.78
CA ASP A 54 -33.68 10.46 -9.85
C ASP A 54 -34.52 9.19 -9.56
N LEU A 55 -35.17 9.15 -8.39
CA LEU A 55 -35.98 8.01 -7.96
C LEU A 55 -37.44 8.19 -8.41
N PRO A 56 -38.06 7.18 -9.04
CA PRO A 56 -39.50 7.17 -9.26
C PRO A 56 -40.25 6.95 -7.93
N SER A 57 -41.55 7.20 -7.95
CA SER A 57 -42.42 6.82 -6.83
C SER A 57 -42.56 5.30 -6.77
N GLY A 58 -42.52 4.73 -5.58
CA GLY A 58 -42.62 3.29 -5.32
C GLY A 58 -41.26 2.66 -4.99
N ASP A 59 -41.17 1.35 -5.22
CA ASP A 59 -39.98 0.55 -4.93
C ASP A 59 -39.04 0.53 -6.14
N SER A 60 -37.75 0.72 -5.89
CA SER A 60 -36.68 0.66 -6.87
C SER A 60 -35.50 -0.13 -6.32
N THR A 61 -34.80 -0.87 -7.18
CA THR A 61 -33.51 -1.48 -6.84
C THR A 61 -32.42 -0.72 -7.59
N LEU A 62 -31.60 0.03 -6.85
CA LEU A 62 -30.44 0.70 -7.42
C LEU A 62 -29.27 -0.25 -7.56
N ILE A 63 -28.55 -0.19 -8.68
CA ILE A 63 -27.37 -1.01 -8.96
C ILE A 63 -26.17 -0.09 -9.16
N ALA A 64 -25.32 0.00 -8.14
CA ALA A 64 -24.10 0.78 -8.19
C ALA A 64 -22.91 -0.14 -8.55
N LYS A 65 -22.22 0.18 -9.65
CA LYS A 65 -21.14 -0.65 -10.21
C LYS A 65 -19.74 -0.22 -9.74
N ASP A 66 -18.74 -1.00 -10.13
CA ASP A 66 -17.31 -0.70 -9.99
C ASP A 66 -16.76 -0.68 -8.56
N PHE A 67 -17.35 -1.43 -7.64
CA PHE A 67 -16.78 -1.61 -6.29
C PHE A 67 -15.60 -2.60 -6.32
N PRO A 68 -14.61 -2.45 -5.44
CA PRO A 68 -13.45 -3.34 -5.41
C PRO A 68 -13.81 -4.72 -4.87
N LEU A 69 -13.18 -5.77 -5.37
CA LEU A 69 -13.37 -7.13 -4.84
C LEU A 69 -12.91 -7.28 -3.38
N GLY A 70 -11.98 -6.44 -2.93
CA GLY A 70 -11.47 -6.42 -1.55
C GLY A 70 -12.37 -5.67 -0.55
N LEU A 71 -13.53 -5.18 -1.00
CA LEU A 71 -14.58 -4.62 -0.16
C LEU A 71 -15.01 -5.61 0.92
N ASP A 72 -15.09 -5.15 2.17
CA ASP A 72 -15.76 -5.91 3.22
C ASP A 72 -17.28 -5.72 3.09
N THR A 73 -17.98 -6.71 2.56
CA THR A 73 -19.43 -6.63 2.29
C THR A 73 -20.27 -6.42 3.55
N SER A 74 -19.77 -6.85 4.72
CA SER A 74 -20.46 -6.65 6.00
C SER A 74 -20.38 -5.21 6.52
N SER A 75 -19.45 -4.42 5.99
CA SER A 75 -19.21 -3.03 6.38
C SER A 75 -20.06 -2.01 5.62
N ILE A 76 -20.79 -2.43 4.59
CA ILE A 76 -21.55 -1.50 3.74
C ILE A 76 -22.64 -0.81 4.57
N ARG A 77 -22.65 0.52 4.54
CA ARG A 77 -23.69 1.38 5.12
C ARG A 77 -24.16 2.33 4.05
N VAL A 78 -25.47 2.53 3.98
CA VAL A 78 -26.10 3.44 3.01
C VAL A 78 -26.94 4.44 3.76
N GLU A 79 -26.66 5.71 3.53
CA GLU A 79 -27.48 6.83 4.00
C GLU A 79 -28.02 7.56 2.78
N GLY A 80 -29.23 8.11 2.88
CA GLY A 80 -29.90 8.77 1.77
C GLY A 80 -30.63 10.02 2.19
N GLU A 81 -30.49 11.08 1.40
CA GLU A 81 -31.22 12.33 1.54
C GLU A 81 -31.94 12.67 0.23
N GLY A 82 -33.14 13.25 0.32
CA GLY A 82 -33.95 13.61 -0.84
C GLY A 82 -35.08 14.55 -0.47
N GLY A 83 -35.82 15.04 -1.47
CA GLY A 83 -36.99 15.90 -1.28
C GLY A 83 -38.20 15.19 -0.66
N ALA A 84 -38.15 13.86 -0.53
CA ALA A 84 -39.14 13.05 0.16
C ALA A 84 -38.44 12.06 1.12
N LYS A 85 -39.19 11.52 2.08
CA LYS A 85 -38.69 10.47 2.99
C LYS A 85 -38.32 9.22 2.17
N LEU A 86 -37.08 8.76 2.32
CA LEU A 86 -36.60 7.53 1.69
C LEU A 86 -36.57 6.40 2.72
N THR A 87 -36.89 5.19 2.28
CA THR A 87 -36.67 3.96 3.06
C THR A 87 -35.65 3.11 2.34
N ILE A 88 -34.55 2.75 3.02
CA ILE A 88 -33.52 1.84 2.49
C ILE A 88 -33.80 0.45 3.05
N GLY A 89 -33.99 -0.51 2.14
CA GLY A 89 -34.24 -1.91 2.43
C GLY A 89 -32.96 -2.74 2.39
N THR A 90 -32.99 -3.82 1.61
CA THR A 90 -31.86 -4.74 1.48
C THR A 90 -30.68 -4.07 0.81
N ILE A 91 -29.48 -4.36 1.32
CA ILE A 91 -28.22 -4.01 0.68
C ILE A 91 -27.46 -5.31 0.45
N ASP A 92 -27.11 -5.59 -0.80
CA ASP A 92 -26.33 -6.76 -1.20
C ASP A 92 -25.16 -6.36 -2.08
N ALA A 93 -24.05 -7.09 -1.97
CA ALA A 93 -22.87 -6.89 -2.80
C ALA A 93 -22.47 -8.21 -3.43
N ARG A 94 -22.48 -8.23 -4.76
CA ARG A 94 -22.20 -9.44 -5.54
C ARG A 94 -21.34 -9.13 -6.75
N THR A 95 -20.68 -10.14 -7.29
CA THR A 95 -20.07 -9.99 -8.60
C THR A 95 -21.17 -9.78 -9.65
N PRO A 96 -20.97 -8.92 -10.65
CA PRO A 96 -21.83 -8.87 -11.82
C PRO A 96 -22.02 -10.30 -12.33
N ARG A 97 -23.26 -10.68 -12.63
CA ARG A 97 -23.55 -12.01 -13.18
C ARG A 97 -22.96 -12.06 -14.60
N ALA A 98 -21.72 -12.52 -14.73
CA ALA A 98 -21.21 -12.94 -16.02
C ALA A 98 -22.10 -14.08 -16.52
N ALA A 99 -22.60 -14.00 -17.75
CA ALA A 99 -23.18 -15.17 -18.39
C ALA A 99 -22.13 -16.29 -18.30
N PRO A 100 -22.48 -17.51 -17.87
CA PRO A 100 -21.52 -18.61 -17.83
C PRO A 100 -20.98 -18.81 -19.24
N VAL A 101 -19.72 -18.40 -19.46
CA VAL A 101 -19.05 -18.54 -20.74
C VAL A 101 -18.75 -20.04 -20.91
N ASN A 102 -19.58 -20.73 -21.70
CA ASN A 102 -19.35 -22.13 -22.05
C ASN A 102 -18.23 -22.20 -23.09
N LEU A 103 -16.97 -22.17 -22.62
CA LEU A 103 -15.79 -22.17 -23.47
C LEU A 103 -15.80 -23.30 -24.53
N PRO A 104 -16.14 -24.57 -24.20
CA PRO A 104 -16.26 -25.62 -25.21
C PRO A 104 -17.28 -25.35 -26.33
N GLU A 105 -18.40 -24.72 -26.03
CA GLU A 105 -19.43 -24.40 -27.03
C GLU A 105 -19.02 -23.20 -27.90
N LEU A 106 -18.37 -22.21 -27.28
CA LEU A 106 -17.78 -21.06 -27.97
C LEU A 106 -16.65 -21.48 -28.91
N ASP A 107 -15.75 -22.36 -28.45
CA ASP A 107 -14.65 -22.89 -29.25
C ASP A 107 -15.20 -23.66 -30.47
N LYS A 108 -16.19 -24.54 -30.28
CA LYS A 108 -16.88 -25.23 -31.38
C LYS A 108 -17.53 -24.26 -32.37
N ARG A 109 -18.13 -23.18 -31.88
CA ARG A 109 -18.79 -22.20 -32.74
C ARG A 109 -17.78 -21.39 -33.55
N ILE A 110 -16.66 -21.01 -32.95
CA ILE A 110 -15.55 -20.33 -33.62
C ILE A 110 -14.92 -21.26 -34.67
N GLU A 111 -14.70 -22.53 -34.35
CA GLU A 111 -14.20 -23.55 -35.28
C GLU A 111 -15.13 -23.71 -36.50
N ALA A 112 -16.43 -23.90 -36.26
CA ALA A 112 -17.42 -24.01 -37.34
C ALA A 112 -17.49 -22.77 -38.25
N LEU A 113 -17.34 -21.57 -37.68
CA LEU A 113 -17.28 -20.33 -38.46
C LEU A 113 -15.97 -20.21 -39.25
N ASN A 114 -14.85 -20.66 -38.71
CA ASN A 114 -13.57 -20.70 -39.43
C ASN A 114 -13.62 -21.69 -40.61
N ASP A 115 -14.28 -22.84 -40.45
CA ASP A 115 -14.49 -23.79 -41.54
C ASP A 115 -15.34 -23.17 -42.66
N GLN A 116 -16.45 -22.51 -42.31
CA GLN A 116 -17.28 -21.78 -43.27
C GLN A 116 -16.52 -20.66 -43.99
N ARG A 117 -15.62 -19.98 -43.27
CA ARG A 117 -14.73 -18.97 -43.84
C ARG A 117 -13.76 -19.58 -44.85
N ALA A 118 -13.18 -20.74 -44.53
CA ALA A 118 -12.28 -21.46 -45.42
C ALA A 118 -13.00 -21.96 -46.69
N ASP A 119 -14.24 -22.46 -46.55
CA ASP A 119 -15.08 -22.85 -47.68
C ASP A 119 -15.39 -21.67 -48.62
N LEU A 120 -15.74 -20.51 -48.05
CA LEU A 120 -15.96 -19.29 -48.83
C LEU A 120 -14.68 -18.80 -49.50
N GLN A 121 -13.53 -18.92 -48.85
CA GLN A 121 -12.24 -18.60 -49.46
C GLN A 121 -11.95 -19.55 -50.64
N GLY A 122 -12.20 -20.85 -50.50
CA GLY A 122 -12.09 -21.81 -51.60
C GLY A 122 -13.04 -21.49 -52.76
N ALA A 123 -14.26 -21.04 -52.47
CA ALA A 123 -15.21 -20.60 -53.49
C ALA A 123 -14.73 -19.32 -54.22
N ILE A 124 -14.14 -18.37 -53.49
CA ILE A 124 -13.51 -17.17 -54.08
C ILE A 124 -12.36 -17.58 -54.99
N ASP A 125 -11.45 -18.44 -54.53
CA ASP A 125 -10.30 -18.88 -55.29
C ASP A 125 -10.71 -19.64 -56.57
N SER A 126 -11.74 -20.48 -56.48
CA SER A 126 -12.34 -21.17 -57.63
C SER A 126 -12.96 -20.20 -58.63
N ALA A 127 -13.72 -19.20 -58.16
CA ALA A 127 -14.30 -18.18 -59.03
C ALA A 127 -13.23 -17.30 -59.69
N ILE A 128 -12.15 -16.95 -58.97
CA ILE A 128 -11.00 -16.23 -59.54
C ILE A 128 -10.31 -17.09 -60.60
N ALA A 129 -10.14 -18.39 -60.38
CA ALA A 129 -9.54 -19.28 -61.38
C ALA A 129 -10.40 -19.38 -62.65
N ARG A 130 -11.73 -19.50 -62.50
CA ARG A 130 -12.69 -19.46 -63.62
C ARG A 130 -12.61 -18.16 -64.41
N ARG A 131 -12.57 -17.02 -63.71
CA ARG A 131 -12.40 -15.69 -64.31
C ARG A 131 -11.10 -15.60 -65.11
N LYS A 132 -9.97 -16.00 -64.53
CA LYS A 132 -8.67 -16.02 -65.21
C LYS A 132 -8.65 -16.93 -66.43
N PHE A 133 -9.30 -18.09 -66.35
CA PHE A 133 -9.43 -18.99 -67.50
C PHE A 133 -10.22 -18.33 -68.64
N ALA A 134 -11.34 -17.67 -68.32
CA ALA A 134 -12.14 -16.93 -69.30
C ALA A 134 -11.37 -15.74 -69.91
N GLU A 135 -10.60 -15.01 -69.11
CA GLU A 135 -9.70 -13.94 -69.58
C GLU A 135 -8.62 -14.48 -70.53
N HIS A 136 -7.90 -15.54 -70.14
CA HIS A 136 -6.89 -16.15 -71.01
C HIS A 136 -7.49 -16.74 -72.29
N PHE A 137 -8.70 -17.29 -72.24
CA PHE A 137 -9.40 -17.74 -73.43
C PHE A 137 -9.72 -16.59 -74.40
N ALA A 138 -10.10 -15.41 -73.88
CA ALA A 138 -10.27 -14.21 -74.68
C ALA A 138 -8.95 -13.67 -75.27
N GLU A 139 -7.87 -13.68 -74.48
CA GLU A 139 -6.54 -13.20 -74.90
C GLU A 139 -5.85 -14.11 -75.92
N ALA A 140 -5.97 -15.44 -75.76
CA ALA A 140 -5.37 -16.43 -76.64
C ALA A 140 -6.10 -16.56 -78.00
N SER A 141 -7.25 -15.91 -78.17
CA SER A 141 -7.99 -15.92 -79.42
C SER A 141 -7.82 -14.62 -80.20
N PRO A 142 -6.72 -14.52 -80.96
CA PRO A 142 -6.82 -13.91 -82.29
C PRO A 142 -5.99 -14.69 -83.32
N ALA A 143 -6.45 -15.86 -83.77
CA ALA A 143 -6.13 -16.46 -85.07
C ALA A 143 -7.00 -17.70 -85.32
N GLY A 144 -7.97 -17.59 -86.23
CA GLY A 144 -8.81 -18.72 -86.62
C GLY A 144 -8.07 -19.72 -87.48
N ILE A 145 -8.23 -21.00 -87.21
CA ILE A 145 -8.14 -22.08 -88.19
C ILE A 145 -9.24 -23.08 -87.79
N GLY A 146 -10.43 -23.01 -88.42
CA GLY A 146 -11.15 -24.27 -88.65
C GLY A 146 -10.24 -25.15 -89.51
N ASP A 147 -10.38 -26.49 -89.50
CA ASP A 147 -9.43 -27.48 -90.06
C ASP A 147 -8.83 -27.20 -91.48
N LYS A 148 -9.29 -26.17 -92.21
CA LYS A 148 -8.81 -25.71 -93.51
C LYS A 148 -8.52 -24.20 -93.66
N GLY A 149 -8.42 -23.42 -92.57
CA GLY A 149 -8.01 -22.00 -92.63
C GLY A 149 -9.09 -21.00 -93.06
N GLU A 150 -10.38 -21.36 -92.96
CA GLU A 150 -11.48 -20.43 -93.25
C GLU A 150 -11.82 -19.53 -92.04
N ALA A 151 -12.16 -18.26 -92.32
CA ALA A 151 -12.60 -17.31 -91.31
C ALA A 151 -13.98 -17.72 -90.74
N ARG A 152 -14.07 -17.89 -89.42
CA ARG A 152 -15.36 -18.21 -88.77
C ARG A 152 -16.38 -17.07 -88.95
N PRO A 153 -17.68 -17.36 -89.10
CA PRO A 153 -18.73 -16.35 -89.21
C PRO A 153 -18.72 -15.37 -88.02
N ILE A 154 -18.97 -14.08 -88.29
CA ILE A 154 -19.06 -13.01 -87.26
C ILE A 154 -20.09 -13.37 -86.15
N ALA A 155 -21.14 -14.12 -86.49
CA ALA A 155 -22.14 -14.60 -85.54
C ALA A 155 -21.58 -15.57 -84.48
N GLU A 156 -20.61 -16.42 -84.85
CA GLU A 156 -19.94 -17.33 -83.91
C GLU A 156 -19.01 -16.58 -82.96
N TRP A 157 -18.31 -15.56 -83.46
CA TRP A 157 -17.48 -14.66 -82.63
C TRP A 157 -18.31 -13.92 -81.59
N ARG A 158 -19.45 -13.35 -81.99
CA ARG A 158 -20.33 -12.65 -81.05
C ARG A 158 -20.85 -13.56 -79.95
N THR A 159 -21.16 -14.82 -80.27
CA THR A 159 -21.60 -15.84 -79.31
C THR A 159 -20.47 -16.23 -78.34
N ALA A 160 -19.25 -16.40 -78.83
CA ALA A 160 -18.09 -16.70 -78.00
C ALA A 160 -17.73 -15.54 -77.04
N PHE A 161 -17.73 -14.30 -77.53
CA PHE A 161 -17.51 -13.12 -76.68
C PHE A 161 -18.61 -12.94 -75.63
N ALA A 162 -19.88 -13.18 -75.98
CA ALA A 162 -20.97 -13.15 -75.02
C ALA A 162 -20.80 -14.22 -73.93
N ALA A 163 -20.47 -15.46 -74.30
CA ALA A 163 -20.23 -16.53 -73.33
C ALA A 163 -19.06 -16.25 -72.38
N VAL A 164 -17.97 -15.66 -72.88
CA VAL A 164 -16.83 -15.23 -72.03
C VAL A 164 -17.23 -14.08 -71.11
N GLY A 165 -17.95 -13.09 -71.63
CA GLY A 165 -18.46 -11.96 -70.83
C GLY A 165 -19.40 -12.42 -69.71
N ASP A 166 -20.30 -13.36 -70.01
CA ASP A 166 -21.23 -13.95 -69.05
C ASP A 166 -20.48 -14.76 -67.97
N GLU A 167 -19.46 -15.52 -68.34
CA GLU A 167 -18.64 -16.29 -67.39
C GLU A 167 -17.83 -15.37 -66.46
N ILE A 168 -17.23 -14.31 -66.99
CA ILE A 168 -16.52 -13.30 -66.18
C ILE A 168 -17.51 -12.61 -65.23
N ALA A 169 -18.67 -12.16 -65.72
CA ALA A 169 -19.68 -11.49 -64.90
C ALA A 169 -20.25 -12.41 -63.81
N SER A 170 -20.44 -13.69 -64.12
CA SER A 170 -20.86 -14.72 -63.16
C SER A 170 -19.79 -14.94 -62.09
N ALA A 171 -18.52 -15.10 -62.48
CA ALA A 171 -17.40 -15.27 -61.56
C ALA A 171 -17.21 -14.04 -60.64
N ASP A 172 -17.27 -12.82 -61.19
CA ASP A 172 -17.20 -11.58 -60.41
C ASP A 172 -18.36 -11.44 -59.42
N THR A 173 -19.55 -11.93 -59.78
CA THR A 173 -20.71 -11.97 -58.88
C THR A 173 -20.48 -12.97 -57.74
N ALA A 174 -19.99 -14.16 -58.06
CA ALA A 174 -19.66 -15.18 -57.06
C ALA A 174 -18.58 -14.70 -56.07
N VAL A 175 -17.52 -14.04 -56.57
CA VAL A 175 -16.47 -13.44 -55.72
C VAL A 175 -17.05 -12.37 -54.79
N ARG A 176 -17.87 -11.45 -55.32
CA ARG A 176 -18.49 -10.39 -54.51
C ARG A 176 -19.41 -10.96 -53.42
N ASP A 177 -20.23 -11.95 -53.76
CA ASP A 177 -21.16 -12.56 -52.83
C ASP A 177 -20.45 -13.35 -51.72
N ALA A 178 -19.46 -14.16 -52.09
CA ALA A 178 -18.65 -14.90 -51.13
C ALA A 178 -17.85 -13.96 -50.22
N THR A 179 -17.29 -12.87 -50.76
CA THR A 179 -16.58 -11.85 -49.97
C THR A 179 -17.50 -11.15 -48.97
N ARG A 180 -18.75 -10.84 -49.33
CA ARG A 180 -19.74 -10.26 -48.41
C ARG A 180 -20.05 -11.20 -47.25
N LYS A 181 -20.28 -12.49 -47.53
CA LYS A 181 -20.53 -13.51 -46.52
C LYS A 181 -19.31 -13.72 -45.60
N MET A 182 -18.11 -13.71 -46.17
CA MET A 182 -16.86 -13.86 -45.43
C MET A 182 -16.67 -12.73 -44.41
N ARG A 183 -16.96 -11.48 -44.80
CA ARG A 183 -16.90 -10.32 -43.87
C ARG A 183 -17.88 -10.42 -42.71
N GLU A 184 -19.06 -11.00 -42.93
CA GLU A 184 -20.05 -11.21 -41.87
C GLU A 184 -19.58 -12.29 -40.89
N ILE A 185 -19.03 -13.40 -41.41
CA ILE A 185 -18.41 -14.45 -40.59
C ILE A 185 -17.22 -13.90 -39.79
N ASP A 186 -16.36 -13.08 -40.41
CA ASP A 186 -15.23 -12.45 -39.72
C ASP A 186 -15.70 -11.58 -38.54
N ARG A 187 -16.83 -10.85 -38.68
CA ARG A 187 -17.42 -10.08 -37.59
C ARG A 187 -17.93 -10.97 -36.46
N GLN A 188 -18.58 -12.08 -36.81
CA GLN A 188 -19.09 -13.05 -35.83
C GLN A 188 -17.95 -13.73 -35.06
N ILE A 189 -16.87 -14.13 -35.75
CA ILE A 189 -15.66 -14.67 -35.12
C ILE A 189 -15.04 -13.64 -34.18
N ALA A 190 -14.90 -12.38 -34.61
CA ALA A 190 -14.36 -11.32 -33.77
C ALA A 190 -15.20 -11.08 -32.51
N GLN A 191 -16.53 -11.12 -32.61
CA GLN A 191 -17.44 -10.99 -31.47
C GLN A 191 -17.28 -12.15 -30.47
N LEU A 192 -17.25 -13.39 -30.96
CA LEU A 192 -17.07 -14.58 -30.13
C LEU A 192 -15.68 -14.65 -29.48
N GLU A 193 -14.63 -14.18 -30.16
CA GLU A 193 -13.28 -14.07 -29.60
C GLU A 193 -13.18 -13.04 -28.46
N VAL A 194 -13.96 -11.95 -28.51
CA VAL A 194 -14.07 -10.98 -27.41
C VAL A 194 -14.73 -11.62 -26.20
N GLU A 195 -15.82 -12.36 -26.40
CA GLU A 195 -16.54 -13.08 -25.34
C GLU A 195 -15.67 -14.18 -24.70
N ARG A 196 -14.94 -14.94 -25.54
CA ARG A 196 -13.99 -15.96 -25.10
C ARG A 196 -12.84 -15.42 -24.25
N LYS A 197 -12.39 -14.19 -24.52
CA LYS A 197 -11.31 -13.50 -23.78
C LYS A 197 -11.82 -12.68 -22.59
N ALA A 198 -13.12 -12.64 -22.33
CA ALA A 198 -13.69 -11.92 -21.21
C ALA A 198 -13.14 -12.50 -19.89
N LYS A 199 -12.39 -11.68 -19.15
CA LYS A 199 -11.92 -12.06 -17.80
C LYS A 199 -13.12 -12.13 -16.85
N PRO A 200 -13.07 -12.99 -15.82
CA PRO A 200 -14.09 -12.95 -14.77
C PRO A 200 -14.21 -11.53 -14.19
N PRO A 201 -15.41 -11.12 -13.75
CA PRO A 201 -15.63 -9.79 -13.23
C PRO A 201 -14.66 -9.50 -12.08
N SER A 202 -13.90 -8.42 -12.24
CA SER A 202 -12.88 -7.98 -11.28
C SER A 202 -13.39 -6.89 -10.33
N LYS A 203 -14.72 -6.71 -10.29
CA LYS A 203 -15.45 -5.69 -9.54
C LYS A 203 -16.72 -6.29 -8.95
N LEU A 204 -17.25 -5.65 -7.91
CA LEU A 204 -18.55 -5.93 -7.33
C LEU A 204 -19.58 -4.88 -7.79
N GLU A 205 -20.84 -5.26 -7.75
CA GLU A 205 -21.99 -4.37 -7.82
C GLU A 205 -22.68 -4.38 -6.45
N VAL A 206 -23.03 -3.19 -5.96
CA VAL A 206 -23.82 -3.01 -4.75
C VAL A 206 -25.26 -2.71 -5.17
N ARG A 207 -26.19 -3.54 -4.69
CA ARG A 207 -27.62 -3.43 -4.94
C ARG A 207 -28.32 -2.92 -3.70
N MET A 208 -29.15 -1.91 -3.85
CA MET A 208 -29.84 -1.24 -2.75
C MET A 208 -31.33 -1.14 -3.09
N ASP A 209 -32.18 -1.74 -2.27
CA ASP A 209 -33.62 -1.56 -2.39
C ASP A 209 -34.02 -0.25 -1.72
N ILE A 210 -34.75 0.59 -2.45
CA ILE A 210 -35.16 1.92 -2.00
C ILE A 210 -36.63 2.13 -2.31
N ALA A 211 -37.38 2.54 -1.29
CA ALA A 211 -38.76 2.97 -1.45
C ALA A 211 -38.88 4.49 -1.27
N ALA A 212 -39.50 5.15 -2.26
CA ALA A 212 -39.79 6.57 -2.23
C ALA A 212 -41.31 6.80 -2.40
N PRO A 213 -41.98 7.56 -1.52
CA PRO A 213 -43.43 7.78 -1.59
C PRO A 213 -43.85 8.71 -2.74
N ALA A 214 -42.90 9.46 -3.30
CA ALA A 214 -43.07 10.32 -4.46
C ALA A 214 -41.76 10.36 -5.24
N ALA A 215 -41.84 10.67 -6.54
CA ALA A 215 -40.65 10.83 -7.36
C ALA A 215 -39.78 11.98 -6.82
N THR A 216 -38.48 11.74 -6.63
CA THR A 216 -37.58 12.71 -6.02
C THR A 216 -36.15 12.53 -6.53
N LYS A 217 -35.41 13.65 -6.57
CA LYS A 217 -33.95 13.59 -6.63
C LYS A 217 -33.43 13.15 -5.27
N ALA A 218 -32.52 12.20 -5.25
CA ALA A 218 -31.90 11.69 -4.03
C ALA A 218 -30.38 11.67 -4.16
N THR A 219 -29.70 11.93 -3.04
CA THR A 219 -28.26 11.73 -2.89
C THR A 219 -28.06 10.63 -1.87
N LEU A 220 -27.37 9.56 -2.28
CA LEU A 220 -27.02 8.45 -1.40
C LEU A 220 -25.53 8.47 -1.11
N ARG A 221 -25.16 8.20 0.14
CA ARG A 221 -23.79 7.99 0.59
C ARG A 221 -23.63 6.52 0.93
N VAL A 222 -22.78 5.85 0.18
CA VAL A 222 -22.42 4.43 0.39
C VAL A 222 -21.05 4.39 1.03
N THR A 223 -21.00 4.03 2.31
CA THR A 223 -19.77 3.91 3.08
C THR A 223 -19.40 2.45 3.25
N TYR A 224 -18.12 2.14 3.07
CA TYR A 224 -17.61 0.79 3.19
C TYR A 224 -16.13 0.72 3.54
N ASN A 225 -15.68 -0.42 4.05
CA ASN A 225 -14.30 -0.67 4.39
C ASN A 225 -13.60 -1.50 3.31
N VAL A 226 -12.37 -1.12 3.01
CA VAL A 226 -11.47 -1.84 2.10
C VAL A 226 -10.21 -2.24 2.83
N ARG A 227 -9.73 -3.43 2.50
CA ARG A 227 -8.39 -3.90 2.88
C ARG A 227 -7.39 -3.40 1.84
N ASN A 228 -6.09 -3.52 2.13
CA ASN A 228 -5.00 -3.08 1.22
C ASN A 228 -4.85 -1.57 1.04
N ALA A 229 -5.34 -0.78 1.99
CA ALA A 229 -4.92 0.60 2.21
C ALA A 229 -4.32 0.71 3.60
N ARG A 230 -3.28 1.53 3.78
CA ARG A 230 -2.75 1.85 5.10
C ARG A 230 -2.00 3.17 5.11
N TRP A 231 -1.84 3.75 6.29
CA TRP A 231 -0.86 4.82 6.50
C TRP A 231 0.17 4.46 7.58
N LEU A 232 1.36 5.05 7.48
CA LEU A 232 2.44 4.94 8.47
C LEU A 232 2.86 6.33 8.97
N PRO A 233 3.16 6.49 10.27
CA PRO A 233 3.67 7.74 10.81
C PRO A 233 5.15 7.92 10.43
N LEU A 234 5.44 9.09 9.85
CA LEU A 234 6.79 9.57 9.57
C LEU A 234 6.99 10.91 10.27
N TYR A 235 8.23 11.22 10.64
CA TYR A 235 8.57 12.44 11.33
C TYR A 235 9.77 13.12 10.70
N ASP A 236 9.76 14.45 10.68
CA ASP A 236 10.97 15.24 10.48
C ASP A 236 11.26 15.97 11.81
N ALA A 237 12.41 15.68 12.42
CA ALA A 237 12.89 16.39 13.60
C ALA A 237 13.98 17.37 13.16
N ARG A 238 13.69 18.66 13.23
CA ARG A 238 14.61 19.74 12.87
C ARG A 238 15.06 20.46 14.13
N LEU A 239 16.26 20.15 14.58
CA LEU A 239 16.89 20.82 15.70
C LEU A 239 17.62 22.06 15.19
N ASP A 240 17.29 23.17 15.80
CA ASP A 240 18.13 24.34 15.82
C ASP A 240 18.87 24.37 17.16
N THR A 241 20.19 24.18 17.12
CA THR A 241 21.03 24.12 18.32
C THR A 241 21.14 25.46 19.04
N GLY A 242 20.63 26.53 18.44
CA GLY A 242 20.65 27.87 19.00
C GLY A 242 21.95 28.60 18.68
N ALA A 243 22.07 29.79 19.27
CA ALA A 243 23.29 30.60 19.27
C ALA A 243 23.41 31.23 20.66
N LYS A 244 24.46 32.00 20.91
CA LYS A 244 24.76 32.59 22.23
C LYS A 244 23.56 33.27 22.93
N ASP A 245 22.66 33.88 22.15
CA ASP A 245 21.48 34.61 22.66
C ASP A 245 20.14 33.91 22.38
N ARG A 246 20.15 32.68 21.85
CA ARG A 246 18.95 31.98 21.40
C ARG A 246 18.94 30.54 21.89
N LYS A 247 17.93 30.22 22.69
CA LYS A 247 17.76 28.86 23.23
C LYS A 247 17.53 27.84 22.11
N PRO A 248 18.00 26.60 22.27
CA PRO A 248 17.74 25.53 21.31
C PRO A 248 16.24 25.29 21.14
N GLN A 249 15.82 25.01 19.91
CA GLN A 249 14.43 24.70 19.58
C GLN A 249 14.37 23.50 18.64
N LEU A 250 13.34 22.68 18.82
CA LEU A 250 13.03 21.57 17.95
C LEU A 250 11.69 21.78 17.26
N GLU A 251 11.69 21.75 15.94
CA GLU A 251 10.48 21.56 15.14
C GLU A 251 10.31 20.06 14.87
N LEU A 252 9.20 19.49 15.32
CA LEU A 252 8.79 18.13 14.99
C LEU A 252 7.61 18.20 14.03
N VAL A 253 7.86 17.88 12.76
CA VAL A 253 6.81 17.76 11.74
C VAL A 253 6.36 16.31 11.67
N ARG A 254 5.05 16.09 11.79
CA ARG A 254 4.41 14.79 11.65
C ARG A 254 3.85 14.63 10.25
N ARG A 255 4.12 13.50 9.64
CA ARG A 255 3.68 13.12 8.31
C ARG A 255 2.96 11.77 8.35
N ALA A 256 1.96 11.62 7.50
CA ALA A 256 1.32 10.35 7.21
C ALA A 256 1.76 9.88 5.82
N GLU A 257 2.43 8.73 5.76
CA GLU A 257 2.74 8.06 4.50
C GLU A 257 1.60 7.11 4.16
N VAL A 258 0.76 7.49 3.20
CA VAL A 258 -0.41 6.74 2.74
C VAL A 258 -0.03 5.86 1.55
N THR A 259 -0.43 4.60 1.61
CA THR A 259 -0.29 3.62 0.51
C THR A 259 -1.61 2.90 0.30
N GLN A 260 -1.98 2.65 -0.96
CA GLN A 260 -3.21 1.93 -1.27
C GLN A 260 -3.05 1.07 -2.53
N ALA A 261 -3.64 -0.11 -2.50
CA ALA A 261 -3.77 -1.06 -3.59
C ALA A 261 -5.16 -1.69 -3.55
N THR A 262 -6.18 -0.84 -3.39
CA THR A 262 -7.59 -1.23 -3.23
C THR A 262 -8.24 -1.64 -4.54
N GLY A 263 -7.59 -1.32 -5.66
CA GLY A 263 -8.15 -1.46 -7.01
C GLY A 263 -9.08 -0.31 -7.39
N GLU A 264 -9.12 0.75 -6.59
CA GLU A 264 -9.85 1.99 -6.86
C GLU A 264 -8.89 3.17 -6.96
N ASP A 265 -9.12 4.07 -7.91
CA ASP A 265 -8.41 5.33 -7.98
C ASP A 265 -9.16 6.39 -7.16
N TRP A 266 -8.51 6.90 -6.12
CA TRP A 266 -9.07 7.98 -5.31
C TRP A 266 -8.75 9.29 -5.99
N SER A 267 -9.59 9.74 -6.92
CA SER A 267 -9.37 10.96 -7.68
C SER A 267 -10.11 12.13 -7.03
N ASN A 268 -9.38 13.18 -6.65
CA ASN A 268 -9.96 14.40 -6.06
C ASN A 268 -10.89 14.08 -4.88
N VAL A 269 -10.38 13.41 -3.84
CA VAL A 269 -11.16 13.00 -2.65
C VAL A 269 -10.84 13.87 -1.43
N ALA A 270 -11.81 14.04 -0.53
CA ALA A 270 -11.53 14.50 0.82
C ALA A 270 -10.82 13.38 1.59
N LEU A 271 -9.54 13.55 1.88
CA LEU A 271 -8.71 12.53 2.51
C LEU A 271 -8.52 12.83 4.00
N GLY A 272 -8.67 11.81 4.83
CA GLY A 272 -8.29 11.83 6.24
C GLY A 272 -7.43 10.63 6.61
N VAL A 273 -6.63 10.76 7.67
CA VAL A 273 -5.96 9.63 8.30
C VAL A 273 -6.36 9.51 9.76
N SER A 274 -6.59 8.29 10.24
CA SER A 274 -7.00 8.02 11.62
C SER A 274 -6.01 7.10 12.32
N THR A 275 -5.74 7.35 13.60
CA THR A 275 -4.85 6.53 14.41
C THR A 275 -5.47 5.20 14.87
N VAL A 276 -6.77 4.99 14.65
CA VAL A 276 -7.51 3.79 15.05
C VAL A 276 -7.18 2.62 14.13
N ARG A 277 -7.12 1.41 14.68
CA ARG A 277 -7.01 0.16 13.91
C ARG A 277 -8.38 -0.48 13.77
N ILE A 278 -8.85 -0.67 12.54
CA ILE A 278 -10.20 -1.20 12.28
C ILE A 278 -10.25 -2.74 12.33
N GLY A 279 -9.13 -3.42 12.15
CA GLY A 279 -9.03 -4.89 12.13
C GLY A 279 -8.79 -5.53 13.50
N ARG A 280 -8.59 -4.74 14.56
CA ARG A 280 -8.41 -5.27 15.93
C ARG A 280 -9.80 -5.57 16.49
N GLY A 281 -10.16 -6.86 16.59
CA GLY A 281 -11.42 -7.27 17.21
C GLY A 281 -11.58 -6.66 18.62
N GLY A 282 -12.81 -6.33 19.00
CA GLY A 282 -13.11 -5.66 20.28
C GLY A 282 -12.96 -6.54 21.53
N SER A 283 -12.74 -7.84 21.37
CA SER A 283 -12.62 -8.78 22.48
C SER A 283 -11.16 -8.90 22.94
N ALA A 284 -10.97 -8.99 24.26
CA ALA A 284 -9.69 -9.37 24.84
C ALA A 284 -9.28 -10.79 24.37
N PRO A 285 -7.98 -11.07 24.18
CA PRO A 285 -7.53 -12.42 23.86
C PRO A 285 -7.89 -13.36 25.01
N GLU A 286 -8.43 -14.54 24.68
CA GLU A 286 -8.66 -15.59 25.67
C GLU A 286 -7.33 -16.23 26.05
N LEU A 287 -7.05 -16.31 27.36
CA LEU A 287 -5.86 -16.97 27.87
C LEU A 287 -6.04 -18.49 27.79
N ASN A 288 -5.15 -19.15 27.07
CA ASN A 288 -4.99 -20.60 27.18
C ASN A 288 -4.15 -20.94 28.42
N SER A 289 -4.50 -22.02 29.12
CA SER A 289 -3.69 -22.55 30.22
C SER A 289 -2.30 -22.94 29.71
N LEU A 290 -1.25 -22.47 30.40
CA LEU A 290 0.10 -22.97 30.19
C LEU A 290 0.24 -24.33 30.87
N VAL A 291 0.42 -25.40 30.10
CA VAL A 291 0.70 -26.73 30.64
C VAL A 291 2.19 -26.96 30.60
N ALA A 292 2.84 -27.00 31.77
CA ALA A 292 4.23 -27.42 31.88
C ALA A 292 4.30 -28.95 31.65
N GLN A 293 4.91 -29.36 30.54
CA GLN A 293 5.10 -30.77 30.20
C GLN A 293 6.58 -31.04 29.98
N TYR A 294 7.08 -32.19 30.44
CA TYR A 294 8.39 -32.67 30.02
C TYR A 294 8.39 -32.83 28.49
N PRO A 295 9.48 -32.46 27.79
CA PRO A 295 9.58 -32.63 26.35
C PRO A 295 9.25 -34.08 26.00
N GLN A 296 8.16 -34.28 25.28
CA GLN A 296 7.78 -35.61 24.82
C GLN A 296 8.86 -36.07 23.85
N VAL A 297 9.54 -37.17 24.18
CA VAL A 297 10.45 -37.82 23.24
C VAL A 297 9.62 -38.13 21.99
N PRO A 298 9.98 -37.59 20.81
CA PRO A 298 9.19 -37.80 19.60
C PRO A 298 9.05 -39.30 19.35
N LYS A 299 7.81 -39.81 19.34
CA LYS A 299 7.55 -41.18 18.85
C LYS A 299 7.97 -41.22 17.38
N PRO A 300 8.74 -42.24 16.94
CA PRO A 300 9.11 -42.36 15.53
C PRO A 300 7.83 -42.38 14.68
N ARG A 301 7.68 -41.38 13.84
CA ARG A 301 6.61 -41.33 12.84
C ARG A 301 6.97 -42.36 11.79
N ALA A 302 6.10 -43.34 11.55
CA ALA A 302 6.28 -44.28 10.45
C ALA A 302 6.43 -43.50 9.15
N LEU A 303 7.52 -43.74 8.41
CA LEU A 303 7.76 -43.14 7.10
C LEU A 303 6.69 -43.64 6.12
N GLY A 304 5.67 -42.82 5.89
CA GLY A 304 4.83 -42.86 4.70
C GLY A 304 5.51 -42.05 3.60
N SER A 305 5.72 -42.68 2.45
CA SER A 305 6.34 -42.12 1.25
C SER A 305 5.71 -40.79 0.83
N VAL A 306 6.55 -39.76 0.66
CA VAL A 306 6.19 -38.56 -0.11
C VAL A 306 7.23 -38.37 -1.21
N SER A 307 6.68 -38.36 -2.42
CA SER A 307 7.30 -38.28 -3.72
C SER A 307 7.95 -36.91 -3.98
N ASP A 308 8.92 -36.94 -4.88
CA ASP A 308 9.61 -35.80 -5.50
C ASP A 308 8.68 -34.68 -5.96
N SER A 309 9.03 -33.43 -5.62
CA SER A 309 8.79 -32.24 -6.44
C SER A 309 9.67 -31.08 -5.95
N ALA A 310 10.58 -30.66 -6.82
CA ALA A 310 11.62 -29.66 -6.58
C ALA A 310 11.11 -28.22 -6.48
N MET A 311 11.76 -27.40 -5.64
CA MET A 311 11.66 -25.94 -5.64
C MET A 311 12.81 -25.32 -6.46
N PRO A 312 12.58 -24.27 -7.27
CA PRO A 312 13.66 -23.53 -7.92
C PRO A 312 14.33 -22.52 -6.97
N ALA A 313 15.63 -22.36 -7.17
CA ALA A 313 16.55 -21.52 -6.40
C ALA A 313 16.38 -20.01 -6.68
N ALA A 314 16.62 -19.20 -5.65
CA ALA A 314 16.68 -17.74 -5.74
C ALA A 314 18.02 -17.27 -6.33
N ALA A 315 17.95 -16.29 -7.24
CA ALA A 315 19.10 -15.63 -7.84
C ALA A 315 19.58 -14.41 -7.01
N PRO A 316 20.88 -14.06 -7.04
CA PRO A 316 21.43 -12.92 -6.32
C PRO A 316 21.19 -11.58 -7.03
N MET A 317 20.85 -10.54 -6.26
CA MET A 317 20.63 -9.17 -6.74
C MET A 317 21.95 -8.38 -6.71
N GLN A 318 22.28 -7.76 -7.84
CA GLN A 318 23.52 -7.02 -8.07
C GLN A 318 23.41 -5.56 -7.57
N GLN A 319 24.40 -5.10 -6.81
CA GLN A 319 24.50 -3.72 -6.32
C GLN A 319 24.75 -2.73 -7.47
N ARG A 320 23.89 -1.70 -7.59
CA ARG A 320 24.19 -0.49 -8.35
C ARG A 320 24.84 0.53 -7.42
N LYS A 321 26.05 0.97 -7.79
CA LYS A 321 26.68 2.18 -7.25
C LYS A 321 25.95 3.41 -7.79
N MET A 322 25.54 4.32 -6.92
CA MET A 322 25.16 5.68 -7.28
C MET A 322 26.39 6.57 -7.13
N GLU A 323 26.79 7.22 -8.22
CA GLU A 323 27.71 8.34 -8.20
C GLU A 323 26.91 9.61 -7.88
N THR A 324 27.37 10.36 -6.89
CA THR A 324 26.83 11.67 -6.53
C THR A 324 27.67 12.73 -7.23
N SER A 325 27.05 13.51 -8.11
CA SER A 325 27.62 14.78 -8.58
C SER A 325 27.07 15.90 -7.71
N ALA A 326 27.98 16.64 -7.07
CA ALA A 326 27.66 17.84 -6.31
C ALA A 326 27.62 19.04 -7.27
N ALA A 327 26.47 19.70 -7.35
CA ALA A 327 26.38 21.06 -7.89
C ALA A 327 26.20 22.04 -6.72
N LYS A 328 27.00 23.10 -6.73
CA LYS A 328 26.98 24.24 -5.80
C LYS A 328 26.23 25.41 -6.46
N ALA A 329 25.82 26.37 -5.61
CA ALA A 329 25.24 27.71 -5.88
C ALA A 329 23.70 27.75 -5.90
N ALA A 330 23.01 28.75 -5.34
CA ALA A 330 23.39 29.99 -4.63
C ALA A 330 22.25 30.35 -3.65
N ASP A 331 22.57 31.13 -2.61
CA ASP A 331 21.56 31.72 -1.72
C ASP A 331 20.74 32.74 -2.49
N ASP A 332 19.48 32.41 -2.70
CA ASP A 332 18.42 33.31 -3.09
C ASP A 332 17.43 33.27 -1.92
N ILE A 333 17.13 34.41 -1.31
CA ILE A 333 16.14 34.46 -0.21
C ILE A 333 14.78 34.18 -0.85
N ARG A 334 14.43 32.90 -0.89
CA ARG A 334 13.13 32.41 -1.32
C ARG A 334 12.24 32.36 -0.09
N GLU A 335 11.11 33.05 -0.14
CA GLU A 335 10.02 32.79 0.79
C GLU A 335 9.62 31.32 0.68
N ARG A 336 9.73 30.61 1.80
CA ARG A 336 9.42 29.18 1.87
C ARG A 336 7.92 29.02 1.64
N ALA A 337 7.53 28.31 0.59
CA ALA A 337 6.15 27.93 0.38
C ALA A 337 5.63 27.18 1.62
N GLU A 338 4.51 27.63 2.18
CA GLU A 338 3.87 26.95 3.30
C GLU A 338 3.21 25.66 2.82
N GLU A 339 3.60 24.52 3.41
CA GLU A 339 2.95 23.24 3.15
C GLU A 339 1.65 23.17 3.95
N GLN A 340 0.54 22.82 3.28
CA GLN A 340 -0.75 22.66 3.94
C GLN A 340 -0.69 21.58 5.03
N GLN A 341 -1.24 21.90 6.21
CA GLN A 341 -1.26 21.02 7.38
C GLN A 341 -2.67 20.59 7.73
N ALA A 342 -2.85 19.30 8.02
CA ALA A 342 -4.14 18.75 8.42
C ALA A 342 -4.75 19.38 9.68
N VAL A 343 -6.08 19.36 9.74
CA VAL A 343 -6.84 19.71 10.94
C VAL A 343 -7.13 18.43 11.72
N ALA A 344 -6.71 18.39 12.98
CA ALA A 344 -6.96 17.25 13.86
C ALA A 344 -8.34 17.37 14.52
N GLU A 345 -9.15 16.33 14.39
CA GLU A 345 -10.35 16.10 15.18
C GLU A 345 -10.02 15.02 16.21
N ILE A 346 -9.99 15.43 17.48
CA ILE A 346 -9.62 14.58 18.61
C ILE A 346 -10.92 14.18 19.31
N GLY A 347 -11.20 12.88 19.34
CA GLY A 347 -12.22 12.28 20.20
C GLY A 347 -11.56 11.43 21.30
N ASP A 348 -12.35 11.03 22.30
CA ASP A 348 -11.86 10.32 23.50
C ASP A 348 -11.03 9.06 23.22
N PHE A 349 -11.24 8.42 22.06
CA PHE A 349 -10.58 7.17 21.67
C PHE A 349 -9.87 7.23 20.31
N GLN A 350 -9.88 8.37 19.62
CA GLN A 350 -9.32 8.49 18.27
C GLN A 350 -8.83 9.90 17.92
N ALA A 351 -7.76 9.98 17.13
CA ALA A 351 -7.38 11.20 16.43
C ALA A 351 -7.56 10.98 14.92
N THR A 352 -8.36 11.84 14.29
CA THR A 352 -8.53 11.87 12.84
C THR A 352 -7.95 13.17 12.30
N TYR A 353 -7.00 13.09 11.38
CA TYR A 353 -6.37 14.24 10.72
C TYR A 353 -6.99 14.42 9.34
N LYS A 354 -7.78 15.48 9.16
CA LYS A 354 -8.37 15.85 7.87
C LYS A 354 -7.34 16.62 7.05
N ILE A 355 -6.90 16.02 5.94
CA ILE A 355 -5.95 16.65 5.03
C ILE A 355 -6.64 17.83 4.34
N PRO A 356 -6.05 19.05 4.32
CA PRO A 356 -6.71 20.19 3.71
C PRO A 356 -6.79 20.02 2.19
N GLY A 357 -7.87 20.54 1.61
CA GLY A 357 -8.13 20.39 0.18
C GLY A 357 -8.51 18.96 -0.21
N ARG A 358 -8.43 18.67 -1.51
CA ARG A 358 -8.75 17.36 -2.08
C ARG A 358 -7.50 16.76 -2.70
N VAL A 359 -7.34 15.45 -2.53
CA VAL A 359 -6.13 14.71 -2.89
C VAL A 359 -6.47 13.64 -3.91
N SER A 360 -5.56 13.39 -4.86
CA SER A 360 -5.64 12.22 -5.75
C SER A 360 -4.59 11.17 -5.38
N LEU A 361 -4.96 9.89 -5.34
CA LEU A 361 -4.06 8.76 -5.11
C LEU A 361 -4.53 7.51 -5.88
N GLY A 362 -3.82 7.14 -6.94
CA GLY A 362 -4.12 5.96 -7.74
C GLY A 362 -3.71 4.63 -7.09
N ALA A 363 -4.33 3.52 -7.51
CA ALA A 363 -4.18 2.18 -6.90
C ALA A 363 -2.77 1.55 -7.01
N ALA A 364 -1.86 2.19 -7.76
CA ALA A 364 -0.48 1.74 -7.95
C ALA A 364 0.52 2.90 -8.04
N GLU A 365 0.17 4.11 -7.59
CA GLU A 365 1.03 5.29 -7.70
C GLU A 365 2.17 5.35 -6.65
N GLY A 366 2.23 4.37 -5.74
CA GLY A 366 3.21 4.34 -4.66
C GLY A 366 2.76 5.10 -3.41
N ALA A 367 3.71 5.44 -2.54
CA ALA A 367 3.43 6.09 -1.27
C ALA A 367 3.30 7.61 -1.43
N LYS A 368 2.29 8.22 -0.79
CA LYS A 368 2.17 9.68 -0.65
C LYS A 368 2.38 10.11 0.78
N SER A 369 3.33 11.03 1.00
CA SER A 369 3.62 11.62 2.29
C SER A 369 2.87 12.93 2.45
N LEU A 370 2.07 13.06 3.52
CA LEU A 370 1.21 14.20 3.78
C LEU A 370 1.54 14.79 5.15
N ARG A 371 1.76 16.10 5.26
CA ARG A 371 1.94 16.76 6.56
C ARG A 371 0.62 16.78 7.33
N ILE A 372 0.61 16.19 8.52
CA ILE A 372 -0.60 16.08 9.35
C ILE A 372 -0.56 16.96 10.59
N ALA A 373 0.63 17.27 11.11
CA ALA A 373 0.79 18.16 12.24
C ALA A 373 2.22 18.69 12.32
N SER A 374 2.44 19.75 13.08
CA SER A 374 3.77 20.17 13.50
C SER A 374 3.70 20.82 14.87
N MET A 375 4.74 20.63 15.67
CA MET A 375 4.97 21.40 16.88
C MET A 375 6.36 22.00 16.87
N THR A 376 6.51 23.14 17.52
CA THR A 376 7.81 23.73 17.85
C THR A 376 7.93 23.81 19.36
N VAL A 377 8.96 23.19 19.92
CA VAL A 377 9.15 23.05 21.35
C VAL A 377 10.58 23.42 21.76
N PRO A 378 10.79 23.96 22.97
CA PRO A 378 12.14 24.08 23.53
C PRO A 378 12.82 22.71 23.61
N ALA A 379 14.13 22.68 23.35
CA ALA A 379 14.93 21.47 23.44
C ALA A 379 16.06 21.63 24.46
N ASP A 380 16.24 20.60 25.29
CA ASP A 380 17.39 20.48 26.18
C ASP A 380 18.47 19.67 25.46
N LEU A 381 19.68 20.23 25.36
CA LEU A 381 20.80 19.60 24.69
C LEU A 381 21.71 18.89 25.68
N MET A 382 22.17 17.70 25.32
CA MET A 382 23.27 17.02 25.99
C MET A 382 24.13 16.25 25.01
N VAL A 383 25.42 16.11 25.32
CA VAL A 383 26.31 15.17 24.65
C VAL A 383 26.35 13.88 25.43
N ARG A 384 26.25 12.76 24.71
CA ARG A 384 26.43 11.42 25.26
C ARG A 384 27.56 10.71 24.50
N ALA A 385 28.42 10.01 25.23
CA ALA A 385 29.50 9.23 24.64
C ALA A 385 29.81 7.97 25.45
N ALA A 386 30.26 6.92 24.78
CA ALA A 386 30.76 5.69 25.40
C ALA A 386 32.19 5.40 24.90
N PRO A 387 33.23 6.11 25.41
CA PRO A 387 34.56 6.13 24.81
C PRO A 387 35.30 4.79 24.81
N VAL A 388 34.83 3.82 25.61
CA VAL A 388 35.31 2.43 25.57
C VAL A 388 34.94 1.72 24.26
N MET A 389 33.85 2.14 23.61
CA MET A 389 33.39 1.64 22.32
C MET A 389 33.80 2.56 21.17
N ASP A 390 33.51 3.86 21.32
CA ASP A 390 33.77 4.90 20.33
C ASP A 390 33.93 6.24 21.07
N PRO A 391 35.07 6.95 20.91
CA PRO A 391 35.29 8.26 21.54
C PRO A 391 34.44 9.38 20.93
N THR A 392 33.62 9.12 19.91
CA THR A 392 32.75 10.14 19.30
C THR A 392 31.72 10.66 20.32
N ALA A 393 31.64 11.98 20.44
CA ALA A 393 30.58 12.68 21.15
C ALA A 393 29.32 12.74 20.29
N PHE A 394 28.18 12.24 20.77
CA PHE A 394 26.91 12.33 20.07
C PHE A 394 25.99 13.34 20.74
N LEU A 395 25.43 14.27 19.96
CA LEU A 395 24.43 15.22 20.44
C LEU A 395 23.08 14.53 20.59
N GLU A 396 22.46 14.66 21.75
CA GLU A 396 21.09 14.27 22.04
C GLU A 396 20.29 15.53 22.37
N ALA A 397 19.07 15.62 21.88
CA ALA A 397 18.12 16.62 22.33
C ALA A 397 16.91 15.94 22.97
N SER A 398 16.51 16.45 24.13
CA SER A 398 15.26 16.05 24.77
C SER A 398 14.24 17.18 24.74
N PHE A 399 12.97 16.82 24.57
CA PHE A 399 11.87 17.77 24.57
C PHE A 399 10.62 17.13 25.17
N LYS A 400 9.72 17.99 25.66
CA LYS A 400 8.44 17.56 26.19
C LYS A 400 7.41 17.47 25.06
N GLN A 401 6.71 16.35 24.96
CA GLN A 401 5.60 16.19 24.03
C GLN A 401 4.40 17.03 24.50
N THR A 402 4.10 18.13 23.80
CA THR A 402 3.08 19.10 24.24
C THR A 402 1.70 18.90 23.62
N ASP A 403 1.63 18.27 22.45
CA ASP A 403 0.36 18.08 21.75
C ASP A 403 -0.56 17.10 22.48
N ASP A 404 -1.87 17.31 22.35
CA ASP A 404 -2.90 16.43 22.94
C ASP A 404 -2.96 15.04 22.28
N THR A 405 -2.35 14.89 21.09
CA THR A 405 -2.25 13.62 20.39
C THR A 405 -0.92 12.94 20.67
N SER A 406 -0.97 11.69 21.12
CA SER A 406 0.22 10.86 21.33
C SER A 406 1.05 10.70 20.06
N LEU A 407 2.38 10.70 20.20
CA LEU A 407 3.29 10.29 19.14
C LEU A 407 3.16 8.78 18.94
N LEU A 408 2.93 8.38 17.69
CA LEU A 408 2.96 6.99 17.29
C LEU A 408 4.40 6.57 16.97
N PRO A 409 4.78 5.31 17.24
CA PRO A 409 6.08 4.80 16.83
C PRO A 409 6.29 4.94 15.32
N GLY A 410 7.41 5.54 14.90
CA GLY A 410 7.65 5.83 13.50
C GLY A 410 9.11 6.15 13.19
N LYS A 411 9.42 6.26 11.89
CA LYS A 411 10.76 6.67 11.45
C LYS A 411 10.87 8.19 11.53
N VAL A 412 12.03 8.68 11.95
CA VAL A 412 12.31 10.12 12.01
C VAL A 412 13.50 10.47 11.11
N ALA A 413 13.31 11.43 10.21
CA ALA A 413 14.38 12.11 9.50
C ALA A 413 14.93 13.22 10.40
N ILE A 414 16.24 13.24 10.60
CA ILE A 414 16.89 14.08 11.60
C ILE A 414 17.68 15.17 10.88
N TYR A 415 17.39 16.41 11.23
CA TYR A 415 18.06 17.59 10.73
C TYR A 415 18.62 18.40 11.90
N ARG A 416 19.83 18.91 11.73
CA ARG A 416 20.51 19.78 12.69
C ARG A 416 21.00 21.01 11.93
N ASP A 417 20.61 22.20 12.41
CA ASP A 417 21.02 23.50 11.87
C ASP A 417 20.84 23.59 10.34
N GLY A 418 19.69 23.11 9.85
CA GLY A 418 19.33 23.08 8.43
C GLY A 418 19.92 21.92 7.61
N THR A 419 20.81 21.10 8.19
CA THR A 419 21.48 19.99 7.49
C THR A 419 20.89 18.64 7.89
N PHE A 420 20.70 17.74 6.92
CA PHE A 420 20.28 16.35 7.20
C PHE A 420 21.45 15.56 7.81
N VAL A 421 21.26 15.02 9.01
CA VAL A 421 22.30 14.30 9.77
C VAL A 421 22.05 12.79 9.87
N GLY A 422 20.84 12.33 9.58
CA GLY A 422 20.55 10.90 9.56
C GLY A 422 19.09 10.54 9.77
N ARG A 423 18.86 9.27 10.11
CA ARG A 423 17.53 8.74 10.41
C ARG A 423 17.55 8.04 11.75
N GLY A 424 16.46 8.18 12.49
CA GLY A 424 16.24 7.50 13.76
C GLY A 424 14.88 6.81 13.81
N LYS A 425 14.53 6.37 15.02
CA LYS A 425 13.19 5.87 15.35
C LYS A 425 12.64 6.69 16.50
N LEU A 426 11.37 7.03 16.40
CA LEU A 426 10.59 7.62 17.47
C LEU A 426 9.77 6.49 18.13
N SER A 427 9.79 6.45 19.46
CA SER A 427 8.94 5.55 20.25
C SER A 427 7.55 6.14 20.45
N ALA A 428 6.61 5.34 20.95
CA ALA A 428 5.33 5.89 21.40
C ALA A 428 5.56 6.85 22.57
N SER A 429 4.90 8.01 22.54
CA SER A 429 5.00 8.99 23.63
C SER A 429 3.65 9.67 23.83
N ALA A 430 3.14 9.63 25.05
CA ALA A 430 1.92 10.32 25.45
C ALA A 430 2.20 11.81 25.67
N LYS A 431 1.13 12.58 25.88
CA LYS A 431 1.26 13.97 26.32
C LYS A 431 2.10 14.04 27.59
N ASP A 432 2.95 15.06 27.66
CA ASP A 432 3.87 15.34 28.75
C ASP A 432 5.09 14.41 28.90
N ASP A 433 5.19 13.34 28.10
CA ASP A 433 6.39 12.49 28.07
C ASP A 433 7.62 13.27 27.57
N ILE A 434 8.80 12.90 28.09
CA ILE A 434 10.09 13.40 27.61
C ILE A 434 10.59 12.50 26.48
N VAL A 435 10.63 13.05 25.28
CA VAL A 435 11.16 12.41 24.09
C VAL A 435 12.65 12.74 23.97
N ARG A 436 13.46 11.75 23.56
CA ARG A 436 14.91 11.89 23.34
C ARG A 436 15.26 11.45 21.93
N LEU A 437 16.03 12.26 21.21
CA LEU A 437 16.49 11.96 19.86
C LEU A 437 17.97 12.32 19.69
N GLY A 438 18.72 11.49 18.98
CA GLY A 438 20.13 11.76 18.63
C GLY A 438 20.24 12.59 17.36
N PHE A 439 21.07 13.64 17.38
CA PHE A 439 21.30 14.60 16.29
C PHE A 439 22.71 14.48 15.67
N GLY A 440 23.28 13.28 15.74
CA GLY A 440 24.57 12.95 15.13
C GLY A 440 25.78 13.31 15.99
N ALA A 441 26.96 13.15 15.41
CA ALA A 441 28.22 13.50 16.06
C ALA A 441 28.32 15.01 16.33
N ASP A 442 29.01 15.38 17.40
CA ASP A 442 29.26 16.75 17.80
C ASP A 442 30.76 17.03 17.90
N ASP A 443 31.39 17.35 16.77
CA ASP A 443 32.84 17.52 16.65
C ASP A 443 33.41 18.66 17.51
N LYS A 444 32.55 19.54 18.03
CA LYS A 444 32.92 20.59 18.98
C LYS A 444 33.20 20.03 20.38
N VAL A 445 32.68 18.86 20.74
CA VAL A 445 33.05 18.18 22.00
C VAL A 445 34.05 17.08 21.68
N ARG A 446 35.31 17.31 22.05
CA ARG A 446 36.38 16.32 21.83
C ARG A 446 36.54 15.43 23.04
N ILE A 447 36.56 14.12 22.81
CA ILE A 447 36.75 13.13 23.86
C ILE A 447 37.93 12.24 23.47
N GLU A 448 38.86 12.07 24.39
CA GLU A 448 40.02 11.20 24.21
C GLU A 448 40.08 10.21 25.37
N ARG A 449 40.24 8.93 25.07
CA ARG A 449 40.43 7.88 26.08
C ARG A 449 41.84 7.31 25.99
N ALA A 450 42.57 7.36 27.10
CA ALA A 450 43.89 6.77 27.24
C ALA A 450 43.87 5.62 28.26
N VAL A 451 44.54 4.52 27.94
CA VAL A 451 44.83 3.45 28.91
C VAL A 451 46.08 3.86 29.69
N LEU A 452 45.93 4.13 30.98
CA LEU A 452 47.04 4.54 31.85
C LEU A 452 47.80 3.35 32.42
N LYS A 453 47.08 2.27 32.76
CA LYS A 453 47.63 1.07 33.37
C LYS A 453 46.86 -0.16 32.94
N ARG A 454 47.57 -1.23 32.64
CA ARG A 454 47.03 -2.58 32.48
C ARG A 454 48.02 -3.55 33.09
N ASN A 455 47.72 -3.99 34.31
CA ASN A 455 48.57 -4.91 35.05
C ASN A 455 47.83 -6.23 35.27
N GLU A 456 48.25 -7.26 34.54
CA GLU A 456 47.82 -8.63 34.74
C GLU A 456 48.95 -9.38 35.47
N GLY A 457 48.65 -9.94 36.65
CA GLY A 457 49.69 -10.59 37.46
C GLY A 457 49.17 -11.35 38.68
N SER A 458 50.04 -12.16 39.27
CA SER A 458 49.80 -12.87 40.54
C SER A 458 49.98 -11.90 41.71
N ALA A 459 49.02 -11.84 42.62
CA ALA A 459 49.00 -10.78 43.65
C ALA A 459 49.95 -11.05 44.84
N GLY A 460 51.17 -10.50 44.84
CA GLY A 460 52.06 -10.43 46.03
C GLY A 460 53.33 -11.29 45.97
N LEU A 461 54.31 -10.98 46.84
CA LEU A 461 55.69 -11.56 46.86
C LEU A 461 55.81 -12.92 47.61
N LEU A 462 54.70 -13.53 48.04
CA LEU A 462 54.66 -14.80 48.80
C LEU A 462 53.52 -15.68 48.28
N VAL A 463 53.74 -16.99 48.16
CA VAL A 463 52.83 -18.03 47.58
C VAL A 463 51.37 -17.58 47.46
N THR A 464 50.98 -17.11 46.28
CA THR A 464 49.65 -16.54 46.04
C THR A 464 48.72 -17.59 45.43
N THR A 465 47.43 -17.58 45.80
CA THR A 465 46.38 -18.46 45.25
C THR A 465 45.48 -17.74 44.24
N SER A 466 45.69 -16.43 44.00
CA SER A 466 44.85 -15.61 43.11
C SER A 466 45.64 -14.84 42.05
N LYS A 467 44.98 -14.60 40.92
CA LYS A 467 45.38 -13.70 39.85
C LYS A 467 44.60 -12.38 39.96
N THR A 468 45.20 -11.31 39.47
CA THR A 468 44.61 -9.97 39.42
C THR A 468 44.76 -9.34 38.05
N ASP A 469 43.75 -8.60 37.61
CA ASP A 469 43.74 -7.70 36.45
C ASP A 469 43.31 -6.33 36.95
N GLU A 470 44.25 -5.38 36.98
CA GLU A 470 43.99 -3.99 37.34
C GLU A 470 44.11 -3.11 36.10
N ARG A 471 43.06 -2.35 35.82
CA ARG A 471 43.00 -1.44 34.67
C ARG A 471 42.70 -0.03 35.13
N SER A 472 43.44 0.92 34.54
CA SER A 472 43.26 2.36 34.76
C SER A 472 43.10 3.06 33.42
N PHE A 473 42.06 3.87 33.31
CA PHE A 473 41.72 4.65 32.14
C PHE A 473 41.58 6.11 32.51
N LYS A 474 42.00 6.99 31.60
CA LYS A 474 41.74 8.42 31.66
C LYS A 474 40.94 8.83 30.44
N THR A 475 39.78 9.43 30.66
CA THR A 475 38.98 10.06 29.62
C THR A 475 39.08 11.57 29.78
N THR A 476 39.57 12.25 28.76
CA THR A 476 39.70 13.71 28.69
C THR A 476 38.59 14.25 27.81
N ILE A 477 37.79 15.18 28.32
CA ILE A 477 36.65 15.78 27.64
C ILE A 477 36.93 17.27 27.47
N ARG A 478 36.77 17.81 26.27
CA ARG A 478 36.89 19.24 25.99
C ARG A 478 35.61 19.77 25.35
N ASN A 479 34.98 20.76 25.96
CA ASN A 479 33.90 21.51 25.33
C ASN A 479 34.47 22.63 24.44
N GLY A 480 34.34 22.49 23.13
CA GLY A 480 34.72 23.50 22.14
C GLY A 480 33.56 24.39 21.67
N HIS A 481 32.36 24.27 22.25
CA HIS A 481 31.28 25.22 22.04
C HIS A 481 31.57 26.55 22.75
N ASP A 482 30.92 27.61 22.30
CA ASP A 482 30.91 28.93 22.91
C ASP A 482 29.81 29.10 23.98
N PHE A 483 29.05 28.03 24.27
CA PHE A 483 28.04 27.92 25.31
C PHE A 483 28.26 26.67 26.20
N PRO A 484 27.74 26.66 27.44
CA PRO A 484 27.82 25.49 28.31
C PRO A 484 26.95 24.35 27.78
N ILE A 485 27.45 23.11 27.84
CA ILE A 485 26.73 21.91 27.39
C ILE A 485 26.80 20.80 28.43
N LYS A 486 25.68 20.09 28.65
CA LYS A 486 25.67 18.88 29.47
C LYS A 486 26.40 17.77 28.77
N VAL A 487 27.28 17.07 29.47
CA VAL A 487 28.01 15.91 28.96
C VAL A 487 27.75 14.72 29.87
N ALA A 488 27.39 13.57 29.29
CA ALA A 488 27.26 12.28 29.94
C ALA A 488 28.24 11.28 29.31
N ILE A 489 29.23 10.85 30.08
CA ILE A 489 30.18 9.80 29.68
C ILE A 489 29.73 8.48 30.29
N GLU A 490 29.64 7.44 29.46
CA GLU A 490 29.29 6.10 29.87
C GLU A 490 30.49 5.15 29.76
N ASP A 491 30.62 4.26 30.74
CA ASP A 491 31.63 3.19 30.74
C ASP A 491 31.10 1.96 31.49
N GLN A 492 31.85 0.86 31.41
CA GLN A 492 31.47 -0.42 31.96
C GLN A 492 32.44 -0.90 33.05
N LEU A 493 31.90 -1.13 34.25
CA LEU A 493 32.53 -1.89 35.31
C LEU A 493 32.15 -3.38 35.12
N PRO A 494 33.13 -4.30 35.01
CA PRO A 494 32.83 -5.73 34.98
C PRO A 494 31.98 -6.15 36.17
N VAL A 495 31.06 -7.09 35.93
CA VAL A 495 30.21 -7.66 36.99
C VAL A 495 30.44 -9.16 37.05
N SER A 496 30.34 -9.72 38.25
CA SER A 496 30.43 -11.16 38.48
C SER A 496 29.09 -11.73 38.94
N GLU A 497 28.82 -12.96 38.51
CA GLU A 497 27.77 -13.85 39.05
C GLU A 497 28.39 -14.97 39.90
N ASN A 498 29.72 -15.04 39.97
CA ASN A 498 30.46 -16.03 40.74
C ASN A 498 31.16 -15.35 41.93
N GLU A 499 30.92 -15.84 43.13
CA GLU A 499 31.48 -15.32 44.39
C GLU A 499 33.02 -15.40 44.44
N ASP A 500 33.64 -16.32 43.69
CA ASP A 500 35.10 -16.47 43.58
C ASP A 500 35.76 -15.33 42.78
N ILE A 501 34.98 -14.57 42.00
CA ILE A 501 35.49 -13.47 41.17
C ILE A 501 35.09 -12.15 41.83
N LEU A 502 36.07 -11.50 42.45
CA LEU A 502 35.87 -10.24 43.15
C LEU A 502 36.17 -9.08 42.20
N VAL A 503 35.19 -8.20 42.01
CA VAL A 503 35.33 -6.97 41.22
C VAL A 503 35.30 -5.76 42.15
N GLU A 504 36.34 -4.94 42.11
CA GLU A 504 36.52 -3.75 42.95
C GLU A 504 36.71 -2.51 42.05
N MET A 505 35.93 -1.45 42.30
CA MET A 505 36.26 -0.11 41.81
C MET A 505 37.26 0.54 42.77
N LEU A 506 38.39 1.05 42.25
CA LEU A 506 39.48 1.56 43.10
C LEU A 506 39.29 3.04 43.46
N PRO A 507 39.82 3.52 44.61
CA PRO A 507 39.64 4.89 45.10
C PRO A 507 40.16 6.00 44.17
N ALA A 508 41.07 5.68 43.25
CA ALA A 508 41.56 6.62 42.23
C ALA A 508 40.52 6.93 41.13
N THR A 509 39.36 6.27 41.16
CA THR A 509 38.24 6.53 40.24
C THR A 509 37.55 7.84 40.59
N THR A 510 37.31 8.67 39.59
CA THR A 510 36.35 9.77 39.67
C THR A 510 34.97 9.17 39.98
N PRO A 511 34.30 9.55 41.07
CA PRO A 511 33.01 8.95 41.43
C PRO A 511 31.96 9.12 40.31
N PRO A 512 31.26 8.05 39.89
CA PRO A 512 30.19 8.15 38.90
C PRO A 512 28.99 8.89 39.48
N THR A 513 28.28 9.63 38.64
CA THR A 513 27.04 10.31 39.04
C THR A 513 25.85 9.36 39.09
N ALA A 514 25.89 8.28 38.31
CA ALA A 514 24.90 7.21 38.34
C ALA A 514 25.53 5.85 38.03
N SER A 515 24.91 4.79 38.53
CA SER A 515 25.32 3.41 38.27
C SER A 515 24.10 2.55 37.94
N ASN A 516 24.35 1.45 37.22
CA ASN A 516 23.32 0.54 36.71
C ASN A 516 22.28 1.24 35.82
N ILE A 517 22.71 2.22 35.02
CA ILE A 517 21.82 2.99 34.16
C ILE A 517 21.13 2.08 33.14
N ARG A 518 19.89 2.41 32.79
CA ARG A 518 19.05 1.66 31.84
C ARG A 518 18.89 0.17 32.24
N ASP A 519 18.84 -0.10 33.54
CA ASP A 519 18.69 -1.44 34.13
C ASP A 519 19.80 -2.42 33.74
N ARG A 520 20.99 -1.91 33.40
CA ARG A 520 22.16 -2.71 33.04
C ARG A 520 23.22 -2.69 34.14
N ARG A 521 23.39 -3.83 34.82
CA ARG A 521 24.40 -3.99 35.88
C ARG A 521 25.80 -3.62 35.37
N GLY A 522 26.52 -2.79 36.14
CA GLY A 522 27.89 -2.40 35.84
C GLY A 522 28.04 -1.25 34.84
N VAL A 523 26.96 -0.75 34.24
CA VAL A 523 27.03 0.45 33.38
C VAL A 523 27.03 1.70 34.26
N LEU A 524 28.05 2.54 34.11
CA LEU A 524 28.29 3.75 34.90
C LEU A 524 28.10 5.00 34.05
N GLU A 525 27.64 6.10 34.66
CA GLU A 525 27.55 7.41 34.02
C GLU A 525 28.30 8.48 34.84
N TRP A 526 29.00 9.37 34.14
CA TRP A 526 29.49 10.64 34.66
C TRP A 526 28.85 11.79 33.91
N SER A 527 27.92 12.49 34.57
CA SER A 527 27.16 13.60 34.02
C SER A 527 27.56 14.94 34.65
N PHE A 528 27.84 15.95 33.81
CA PHE A 528 28.23 17.29 34.28
C PHE A 528 27.96 18.38 33.23
N ASP A 529 27.78 19.62 33.68
CA ASP A 529 27.74 20.80 32.81
C ASP A 529 29.17 21.27 32.50
N ALA A 530 29.58 21.21 31.24
CA ALA A 530 30.89 21.67 30.77
C ALA A 530 30.79 23.10 30.22
N LYS A 531 31.50 24.06 30.82
CA LYS A 531 31.56 25.46 30.37
C LYS A 531 32.29 25.59 29.02
N PRO A 532 32.12 26.70 28.29
CA PRO A 532 32.87 26.97 27.06
C PRO A 532 34.38 26.84 27.28
N GLY A 533 35.05 26.04 26.45
CA GLY A 533 36.49 25.80 26.53
C GLY A 533 36.95 24.90 27.69
N GLU A 534 36.04 24.43 28.55
CA GLU A 534 36.39 23.61 29.71
C GLU A 534 36.98 22.26 29.27
N VAL A 535 38.05 21.85 29.95
CA VAL A 535 38.65 20.53 29.86
C VAL A 535 38.44 19.81 31.18
N LYS A 536 37.86 18.60 31.14
CA LYS A 536 37.60 17.78 32.31
C LYS A 536 38.13 16.37 32.12
N ASP A 537 38.76 15.86 33.17
CA ASP A 537 39.29 14.50 33.23
C ASP A 537 38.41 13.59 34.08
N ILE A 538 38.17 12.38 33.58
CA ILE A 538 37.55 11.27 34.32
C ILE A 538 38.58 10.15 34.41
N ASN A 539 38.98 9.80 35.63
CA ASN A 539 39.77 8.61 35.89
C ASN A 539 38.83 7.46 36.23
N PHE A 540 38.99 6.31 35.57
CA PHE A 540 38.21 5.11 35.87
C PHE A 540 39.17 3.94 36.11
N VAL A 541 39.15 3.41 37.33
CA VAL A 541 40.10 2.41 37.78
C VAL A 541 39.37 1.26 38.47
N TRP A 542 39.59 0.05 38.00
CA TRP A 542 39.01 -1.14 38.60
C TRP A 542 40.00 -2.30 38.64
N ARG A 543 39.69 -3.27 39.49
CA ARG A 543 40.47 -4.49 39.68
C ARG A 543 39.56 -5.70 39.77
N ILE A 544 39.94 -6.77 39.07
CA ILE A 544 39.33 -8.10 39.23
C ILE A 544 40.35 -9.01 39.90
N ARG A 545 39.89 -9.83 40.86
CA ARG A 545 40.67 -10.87 41.54
C ARG A 545 39.95 -12.22 41.41
N TRP A 546 40.67 -13.27 41.01
CA TRP A 546 40.10 -14.62 40.83
C TRP A 546 41.11 -15.74 41.15
N PRO A 547 40.68 -16.99 41.37
CA PRO A 547 41.58 -18.11 41.67
C PRO A 547 42.58 -18.41 40.54
N LYS A 548 43.85 -18.67 40.88
CA LYS A 548 44.93 -18.81 39.89
C LYS A 548 44.79 -20.01 38.95
N ASP A 549 44.11 -21.05 39.43
CA ASP A 549 43.86 -22.34 38.78
C ASP A 549 42.67 -22.29 37.80
N LYS A 550 41.87 -21.21 37.83
CA LYS A 550 40.76 -20.99 36.91
C LYS A 550 41.13 -20.02 35.79
N SER A 551 40.63 -20.28 34.59
CA SER A 551 40.65 -19.32 33.48
C SER A 551 39.47 -18.36 33.59
N MET A 552 39.65 -17.12 33.13
CA MET A 552 38.63 -16.08 33.15
C MET A 552 38.59 -15.38 31.79
N VAL A 553 37.39 -15.06 31.33
CA VAL A 553 37.15 -14.26 30.13
C VAL A 553 36.12 -13.18 30.47
N ILE A 554 36.33 -11.97 29.97
CA ILE A 554 35.35 -10.88 30.08
C ILE A 554 34.58 -10.83 28.77
N VAL A 555 33.28 -11.13 28.82
CA VAL A 555 32.37 -11.04 27.67
C VAL A 555 31.35 -9.90 27.91
N PRO A 556 30.95 -9.15 26.88
CA PRO A 556 29.83 -8.23 27.00
C PRO A 556 28.58 -9.02 27.46
N ALA A 557 27.90 -8.53 28.49
CA ALA A 557 26.58 -9.05 28.84
C ALA A 557 25.61 -8.72 27.68
N GLY A 558 24.91 -9.75 27.19
CA GLY A 558 24.01 -9.67 26.03
C GLY A 558 22.85 -8.70 26.20
#